data_AF-T0MLT5-F1
#
_entry.id   AF-T0MLT5-F1
#
_cell.length_a   1.000
_cell.length_b   1.000
_cell.length_c   1.000
_cell.angle_alpha   90.00
_cell.angle_beta   90.00
_cell.angle_gamma   90.00
#
_symmetry.space_group_name_H-M   'P 1'
#
loop_
_entity.id
_entity.type
_entity.pdbx_description
1 polymer ?
#
loop_
_entity_poly.entity_id
_entity_poly.type
_entity_poly.pdbx_seq_one_letter_code
_entity_poly.pdbx_strand_id
1 'polypeptide(L)'
;MTRTSDQSNVITELFSVLKDRTNRSIYSIQAGRGRGKSVALGLTIAKAIQLKFSSIYISAPALENVKVLFDFLIKGLEAIGYIKYKDYKIIYSFKSKKRLIHRLEILKDTKQSIEYFSPFEELKYHPDMLIVDEAAAIPLPLLKKLLFPNLIIMATTISGYEGTGRAFSLKMIDYIKHKTDSDNPFIYKELYMTNSIRYGNNDPVEKWLNNILLLNVESQKISKCPIPSSCNLFYVDRDLLFSGHSHTEILLKDIFSLFIASHYKNSPNDIQILADSPSHEIFTLLTSINENNQVIPRVLCAIHISFEGKCKNSLSKKEI
;
A
#
# COMPACT_ATOMS: atom_id res chain seq x y z
N MET A 1 3.05 -18.82 -16.67
CA MET A 1 3.69 -17.49 -16.54
C MET A 1 3.90 -17.05 -15.08
N THR A 2 3.38 -17.78 -14.09
CA THR A 2 3.58 -17.49 -12.66
C THR A 2 4.92 -18.04 -12.19
N ARG A 3 5.58 -17.33 -11.26
CA ARG A 3 6.88 -17.73 -10.70
C ARG A 3 6.80 -18.36 -9.31
N THR A 4 5.73 -18.06 -8.57
CA THR A 4 5.55 -18.49 -7.16
C THR A 4 4.16 -19.10 -6.98
N SER A 5 4.02 -20.01 -6.03
CA SER A 5 2.73 -20.62 -5.64
C SER A 5 1.69 -19.58 -5.23
N ASP A 6 2.05 -18.61 -4.39
CA ASP A 6 1.14 -17.55 -3.91
C ASP A 6 0.53 -16.77 -5.06
N GLN A 7 1.38 -16.33 -6.01
CA GLN A 7 0.93 -15.63 -7.20
C GLN A 7 -0.02 -16.50 -8.04
N SER A 8 0.24 -17.80 -8.15
CA SER A 8 -0.67 -18.73 -8.82
C SER A 8 -2.01 -18.82 -8.12
N ASN A 9 -2.02 -18.99 -6.79
CA ASN A 9 -3.24 -19.09 -5.99
C ASN A 9 -4.09 -17.81 -6.13
N VAL A 10 -3.46 -16.63 -6.03
CA VAL A 10 -4.15 -15.35 -6.21
C VAL A 10 -4.74 -15.24 -7.62
N ILE A 11 -3.98 -15.57 -8.67
CA ILE A 11 -4.49 -15.50 -10.04
C ILE A 11 -5.66 -16.48 -10.26
N THR A 12 -5.55 -17.70 -9.75
CA THR A 12 -6.62 -18.70 -9.85
C THR A 12 -7.89 -18.24 -9.16
N GLU A 13 -7.78 -17.63 -7.99
CA GLU A 13 -8.90 -17.02 -7.29
C GLU A 13 -9.50 -15.87 -8.09
N LEU A 14 -8.69 -14.95 -8.61
CA LEU A 14 -9.23 -13.85 -9.44
C LEU A 14 -9.89 -14.38 -10.73
N PHE A 15 -9.39 -15.48 -11.30
CA PHE A 15 -9.98 -16.12 -12.48
C PHE A 15 -11.32 -16.78 -12.16
N SER A 16 -11.53 -17.33 -10.96
CA SER A 16 -12.82 -17.88 -10.55
C SER A 16 -13.86 -16.77 -10.40
N VAL A 17 -13.46 -15.64 -9.81
CA VAL A 17 -14.30 -14.46 -9.63
C VAL A 17 -14.75 -13.88 -10.97
N LEU A 18 -13.88 -13.82 -11.98
CA LEU A 18 -14.26 -13.32 -13.30
C LEU A 18 -15.38 -14.13 -13.97
N LYS A 19 -15.60 -15.38 -13.55
CA LYS A 19 -16.70 -16.22 -14.05
C LYS A 19 -18.03 -15.91 -13.35
N ASP A 20 -17.99 -15.48 -12.09
CA ASP A 20 -19.17 -15.07 -11.33
C ASP A 20 -19.45 -13.59 -11.55
N ARG A 21 -20.50 -13.29 -12.32
CA ARG A 21 -20.92 -11.92 -12.67
C ARG A 21 -22.12 -11.42 -11.88
N THR A 22 -22.64 -12.24 -10.98
CA THR A 22 -23.93 -11.99 -10.34
C THR A 22 -23.81 -11.00 -9.19
N ASN A 23 -22.72 -11.09 -8.44
CA ASN A 23 -22.52 -10.32 -7.22
C ASN A 23 -21.54 -9.18 -7.41
N ARG A 24 -21.87 -8.04 -6.80
CA ARG A 24 -20.92 -6.96 -6.63
C ARG A 24 -19.78 -7.42 -5.73
N SER A 25 -18.56 -7.34 -6.21
CA SER A 25 -17.39 -7.98 -5.62
C SER A 25 -16.19 -7.06 -5.59
N ILE A 26 -15.52 -6.99 -4.45
CA ILE A 26 -14.31 -6.19 -4.23
C ILE A 26 -13.20 -7.11 -3.71
N TYR A 27 -12.12 -7.22 -4.49
CA TYR A 27 -10.95 -8.01 -4.13
C TYR A 27 -9.77 -7.10 -3.86
N SER A 28 -9.10 -7.28 -2.72
CA SER A 28 -7.92 -6.50 -2.33
C SER A 28 -6.70 -7.40 -2.21
N ILE A 29 -5.71 -7.18 -3.08
CA ILE A 29 -4.42 -7.87 -3.08
C ILE A 29 -3.45 -7.05 -2.23
N GLN A 30 -3.08 -7.58 -1.08
CA GLN A 30 -2.10 -6.99 -0.17
C GLN A 30 -0.77 -7.73 -0.30
N ALA A 31 0.28 -7.02 -0.71
CA ALA A 31 1.61 -7.62 -0.76
C ALA A 31 2.72 -6.59 -0.56
N GLY A 32 3.89 -7.05 -0.13
CA GLY A 32 5.11 -6.25 -0.16
C GLY A 32 5.54 -5.87 -1.59
N ARG A 33 6.55 -5.02 -1.70
CA ARG A 33 7.14 -4.65 -3.00
C ARG A 33 7.82 -5.84 -3.67
N GLY A 34 7.73 -5.95 -4.99
CA GLY A 34 8.43 -6.99 -5.74
C GLY A 34 7.82 -8.40 -5.64
N ARG A 35 6.54 -8.51 -5.25
CA ARG A 35 5.78 -9.79 -5.16
C ARG A 35 4.99 -10.13 -6.43
N GLY A 36 5.04 -9.26 -7.44
CA GLY A 36 4.38 -9.50 -8.73
C GLY A 36 2.90 -9.13 -8.77
N LYS A 37 2.44 -8.16 -7.96
CA LYS A 37 1.05 -7.65 -7.97
C LYS A 37 0.60 -7.19 -9.36
N SER A 38 1.31 -6.23 -9.97
CA SER A 38 0.98 -5.70 -11.30
C SER A 38 1.01 -6.78 -12.40
N VAL A 39 1.86 -7.80 -12.24
CA VAL A 39 1.88 -8.98 -13.13
C VAL A 39 0.60 -9.79 -13.01
N ALA A 40 0.17 -10.09 -11.78
CA ALA A 40 -1.07 -10.81 -11.53
C ALA A 40 -2.28 -10.03 -12.08
N LEU A 41 -2.35 -8.71 -11.84
CA LEU A 41 -3.40 -7.85 -12.38
C LEU A 41 -3.42 -7.88 -13.92
N GLY A 42 -2.27 -7.73 -14.58
CA GLY A 42 -2.19 -7.78 -16.05
C GLY A 42 -2.70 -9.09 -16.65
N LEU A 43 -2.34 -10.23 -16.04
CA LEU A 43 -2.82 -11.55 -16.47
C LEU A 43 -4.33 -11.73 -16.21
N THR A 44 -4.84 -11.21 -15.09
CA THR A 44 -6.28 -11.19 -14.78
C THR A 44 -7.08 -10.39 -15.80
N ILE A 45 -6.59 -9.22 -16.22
CA ILE A 45 -7.25 -8.43 -17.26
C ILE A 45 -7.25 -9.17 -18.60
N ALA A 46 -6.15 -9.84 -18.98
CA ALA A 46 -6.11 -10.65 -20.19
C ALA A 46 -7.19 -11.76 -20.18
N LYS A 47 -7.37 -12.41 -19.03
CA LYS A 47 -8.44 -13.39 -18.84
C LYS A 47 -9.84 -12.77 -18.90
N ALA A 48 -10.01 -11.58 -18.33
CA ALA A 48 -11.27 -10.84 -18.40
C ALA A 48 -11.67 -10.51 -19.85
N ILE A 49 -10.70 -10.13 -20.70
CA ILE A 49 -10.95 -9.94 -22.13
C ILE A 49 -11.46 -11.23 -22.79
N GLN A 50 -10.83 -12.37 -22.52
CA GLN A 50 -11.29 -13.67 -23.03
C GLN A 50 -12.72 -14.01 -22.59
N LEU A 51 -13.12 -13.57 -21.39
CA LEU A 51 -14.48 -13.74 -20.86
C LEU A 51 -15.47 -12.70 -21.40
N LYS A 52 -15.08 -11.81 -22.31
CA LYS A 52 -15.93 -10.77 -22.93
C LYS A 52 -16.37 -9.65 -21.97
N PHE A 53 -15.47 -9.17 -21.11
CA PHE A 53 -15.68 -7.88 -20.41
C PHE A 53 -15.51 -6.73 -21.40
N SER A 54 -16.46 -5.80 -21.49
CA SER A 54 -16.51 -4.79 -22.55
C SER A 54 -15.63 -3.59 -22.24
N SER A 55 -15.72 -3.06 -21.02
CA SER A 55 -14.96 -1.89 -20.60
C SER A 55 -14.22 -2.16 -19.29
N ILE A 56 -12.89 -2.05 -19.32
CA ILE A 56 -12.01 -2.25 -18.17
C ILE A 56 -11.19 -0.98 -17.95
N TYR A 57 -11.30 -0.39 -16.76
CA TYR A 57 -10.45 0.74 -16.37
C TYR A 57 -9.33 0.29 -15.46
N ILE A 58 -8.15 0.86 -15.67
CA ILE A 58 -6.97 0.68 -14.83
C ILE A 58 -6.63 2.02 -14.21
N SER A 59 -6.71 2.13 -12.89
CA SER A 59 -6.39 3.34 -12.15
C SER A 59 -5.13 3.15 -11.32
N ALA A 60 -4.29 4.17 -11.30
CA ALA A 60 -3.10 4.26 -10.47
C ALA A 60 -2.77 5.75 -10.24
N PRO A 61 -1.90 6.10 -9.29
CA PRO A 61 -1.53 7.50 -9.04
C PRO A 61 -0.92 8.19 -10.27
N ALA A 62 -0.18 7.43 -11.08
CA ALA A 62 0.44 7.91 -12.30
C ALA A 62 0.44 6.84 -13.40
N LEU A 63 0.41 7.29 -14.66
CA LEU A 63 0.45 6.43 -15.84
C LEU A 63 1.76 5.62 -15.94
N GLU A 64 2.85 6.11 -15.35
CA GLU A 64 4.14 5.39 -15.33
C GLU A 64 4.06 4.08 -14.53
N ASN A 65 3.23 4.03 -13.48
CA ASN A 65 3.17 2.91 -12.54
C ASN A 65 2.53 1.67 -13.17
N VAL A 66 1.65 1.86 -14.15
CA VAL A 66 0.93 0.78 -14.85
C VAL A 66 1.69 0.20 -16.03
N LYS A 67 2.92 0.64 -16.32
CA LYS A 67 3.72 0.14 -17.45
C LYS A 67 3.88 -1.39 -17.39
N VAL A 68 4.29 -1.92 -16.24
CA VAL A 68 4.50 -3.37 -16.06
C VAL A 68 3.18 -4.14 -16.19
N LEU A 69 2.08 -3.57 -15.69
CA LEU A 69 0.75 -4.16 -15.81
C LEU A 69 0.35 -4.30 -17.29
N PHE A 70 0.51 -3.24 -18.09
CA PHE A 70 0.23 -3.28 -19.53
C PHE A 70 1.15 -4.26 -20.29
N ASP A 71 2.44 -4.33 -19.94
CA ASP A 71 3.37 -5.27 -20.56
C ASP A 71 2.93 -6.73 -20.34
N PHE A 72 2.48 -7.07 -19.13
CA PHE A 72 1.99 -8.42 -18.83
C PHE A 72 0.56 -8.69 -19.31
N LEU A 73 -0.28 -7.66 -19.44
CA LEU A 73 -1.56 -7.76 -20.14
C LEU A 73 -1.33 -8.16 -21.60
N ILE A 74 -0.41 -7.50 -22.31
CA ILE A 74 -0.08 -7.81 -23.71
C ILE A 74 0.45 -9.25 -23.82
N LYS A 75 1.39 -9.65 -22.96
CA LYS A 75 1.90 -11.03 -22.92
C LYS A 75 0.79 -12.05 -22.63
N GLY A 76 -0.15 -11.71 -21.76
CA GLY A 76 -1.32 -12.53 -21.46
C GLY A 76 -2.24 -12.69 -22.67
N LEU A 77 -2.52 -11.60 -23.39
CA LEU A 77 -3.32 -11.62 -24.63
C LEU A 77 -2.66 -12.46 -25.72
N GLU A 78 -1.36 -12.26 -25.95
CA GLU A 78 -0.57 -13.04 -26.91
C GLU A 78 -0.57 -14.54 -26.59
N ALA A 79 -0.46 -14.89 -25.30
CA ALA A 79 -0.52 -16.29 -24.85
C ALA A 79 -1.89 -16.95 -25.05
N ILE A 80 -2.97 -16.15 -25.09
CA ILE A 80 -4.34 -16.62 -25.39
C ILE A 80 -4.59 -16.61 -26.92
N GLY A 81 -3.60 -16.20 -27.73
CA GLY A 81 -3.68 -16.22 -29.19
C GLY A 81 -4.23 -14.93 -29.82
N TYR A 82 -4.21 -13.81 -29.10
CA TYR A 82 -4.52 -12.49 -29.68
C TYR A 82 -3.30 -11.93 -30.40
N ILE A 83 -3.49 -11.48 -31.64
CA ILE A 83 -2.40 -10.97 -32.48
C ILE A 83 -2.43 -9.43 -32.50
N LYS A 84 -1.28 -8.82 -32.21
CA LYS A 84 -1.10 -7.36 -32.25
C LYS A 84 -1.42 -6.79 -33.63
N TYR A 85 -2.10 -5.63 -33.67
CA TYR A 85 -2.54 -4.91 -34.87
C TYR A 85 -3.60 -5.62 -35.73
N LYS A 86 -3.91 -6.89 -35.47
CA LYS A 86 -5.03 -7.62 -36.08
C LYS A 86 -6.21 -7.68 -35.11
N ASP A 87 -5.97 -8.23 -33.93
CA ASP A 87 -6.99 -8.48 -32.93
C ASP A 87 -7.12 -7.33 -31.92
N TYR A 88 -6.06 -6.52 -31.76
CA TYR A 88 -6.07 -5.34 -30.89
C TYR A 88 -5.13 -4.23 -31.36
N LYS A 89 -5.47 -2.99 -31.00
CA LYS A 89 -4.66 -1.79 -31.25
C LYS A 89 -4.23 -1.18 -29.92
N ILE A 90 -3.01 -0.62 -29.91
CA ILE A 90 -2.44 0.07 -28.74
C ILE A 90 -2.40 1.57 -29.02
N ILE A 91 -3.02 2.35 -28.13
CA ILE A 91 -3.02 3.81 -28.16
C ILE A 91 -2.05 4.30 -27.09
N TYR A 92 -1.09 5.10 -27.51
CA TYR A 92 -0.06 5.66 -26.65
C TYR A 92 -0.37 7.11 -26.29
N SER A 93 0.04 7.50 -25.08
CA SER A 93 0.12 8.90 -24.66
C SER A 93 1.59 9.29 -24.50
N PHE A 94 1.91 10.52 -24.88
CA PHE A 94 3.23 11.10 -24.68
C PHE A 94 3.19 12.01 -23.46
N LYS A 95 3.91 11.63 -22.40
CA LYS A 95 4.12 12.47 -21.21
C LYS A 95 5.62 12.55 -20.93
N SER A 96 6.14 13.75 -20.69
CA SER A 96 7.54 13.98 -20.28
C SER A 96 8.57 13.27 -21.17
N LYS A 97 8.40 13.32 -22.50
CA LYS A 97 9.23 12.65 -23.52
C LYS A 97 9.24 11.12 -23.48
N LYS A 98 8.40 10.48 -22.65
CA LYS A 98 8.21 9.03 -22.62
C LYS A 98 6.92 8.64 -23.34
N ARG A 99 6.98 7.56 -24.11
CA ARG A 99 5.80 6.93 -24.74
C ARG A 99 5.23 5.88 -23.80
N LEU A 100 4.03 6.12 -23.29
CA LEU A 100 3.34 5.23 -22.34
C LEU A 100 2.05 4.71 -22.97
N ILE A 101 1.69 3.46 -22.66
CA ILE A 101 0.44 2.86 -23.13
C ILE A 101 -0.70 3.49 -22.32
N HIS A 102 -1.65 4.12 -23.01
CA HIS A 102 -2.82 4.73 -22.39
C HIS A 102 -4.04 3.82 -22.50
N ARG A 103 -4.22 3.19 -23.66
CA ARG A 103 -5.42 2.40 -23.96
C ARG A 103 -5.13 1.27 -24.93
N LEU A 104 -5.79 0.13 -24.76
CA LEU A 104 -5.88 -0.95 -25.73
C LEU A 104 -7.33 -1.07 -26.20
N GLU A 105 -7.50 -1.20 -27.51
CA GLU A 105 -8.79 -1.48 -28.13
C GLU A 105 -8.75 -2.87 -28.75
N ILE A 106 -9.60 -3.77 -28.27
CA ILE A 106 -9.78 -5.11 -28.81
C ILE A 106 -10.81 -5.03 -29.94
N LEU A 107 -10.42 -5.54 -31.10
CA LEU A 107 -11.21 -5.54 -32.34
C LEU A 107 -11.79 -6.92 -32.66
N LYS A 108 -11.26 -7.97 -32.02
CA LYS A 108 -11.67 -9.35 -32.23
C LYS A 108 -13.03 -9.63 -31.59
N ASP A 109 -13.96 -10.17 -32.37
CA ASP A 109 -15.33 -10.56 -32.02
C ASP A 109 -16.23 -9.43 -31.52
N THR A 110 -15.90 -8.85 -30.36
CA THR A 110 -16.64 -7.78 -29.69
C THR A 110 -15.73 -6.61 -29.40
N LYS A 111 -16.21 -5.39 -29.58
CA LYS A 111 -15.45 -4.18 -29.26
C LYS A 111 -15.26 -4.10 -27.75
N GLN A 112 -14.02 -4.27 -27.28
CA GLN A 112 -13.65 -4.15 -25.87
C GLN A 112 -12.57 -3.09 -25.72
N SER A 113 -12.55 -2.38 -24.60
CA SER A 113 -11.54 -1.35 -24.31
C SER A 113 -10.94 -1.53 -22.93
N ILE A 114 -9.62 -1.45 -22.88
CA ILE A 114 -8.85 -1.37 -21.62
C ILE A 114 -8.18 0.00 -21.60
N GLU A 115 -8.50 0.83 -20.63
CA GLU A 115 -8.03 2.22 -20.59
C GLU A 115 -7.47 2.59 -19.22
N TYR A 116 -6.35 3.33 -19.22
CA TYR A 116 -5.87 3.97 -18.02
C TYR A 116 -6.78 5.14 -17.66
N PHE A 117 -7.17 5.20 -16.39
CA PHE A 117 -7.98 6.27 -15.83
C PHE A 117 -7.28 6.89 -14.63
N SER A 118 -7.06 8.21 -14.69
CA SER A 118 -6.49 8.96 -13.57
C SER A 118 -7.53 9.08 -12.45
N PRO A 119 -7.22 8.66 -11.20
CA PRO A 119 -8.17 8.74 -10.07
C PRO A 119 -8.50 10.19 -9.67
N PHE A 120 -7.77 11.17 -10.23
CA PHE A 120 -7.95 12.60 -10.00
C PHE A 120 -8.87 13.28 -11.03
N GLU A 121 -9.24 12.57 -12.10
CA GLU A 121 -10.14 13.07 -13.13
C GLU A 121 -11.57 12.62 -12.86
N GLU A 122 -12.56 13.28 -13.49
CA GLU A 122 -13.95 12.85 -13.42
C GLU A 122 -14.20 11.67 -14.35
N LEU A 123 -14.99 10.71 -13.86
CA LEU A 123 -15.42 9.55 -14.64
C LEU A 123 -16.39 9.97 -15.72
N LYS A 124 -16.03 9.71 -16.98
CA LYS A 124 -16.91 9.95 -18.13
C LYS A 124 -17.90 8.81 -18.37
N TYR A 125 -17.48 7.58 -18.09
CA TYR A 125 -18.27 6.37 -18.32
C TYR A 125 -18.03 5.35 -17.20
N HIS A 126 -19.02 4.51 -16.94
CA HIS A 126 -18.91 3.42 -15.96
C HIS A 126 -18.35 2.16 -16.63
N PRO A 127 -17.16 1.67 -16.23
CA PRO A 127 -16.62 0.40 -16.72
C PRO A 127 -17.32 -0.80 -16.06
N ASP A 128 -17.25 -1.96 -16.72
CA ASP A 128 -17.71 -3.24 -16.17
C ASP A 128 -16.82 -3.69 -15.02
N MET A 129 -15.53 -3.37 -15.12
CA MET A 129 -14.48 -3.79 -14.20
C MET A 129 -13.47 -2.66 -13.97
N LEU A 130 -13.11 -2.44 -12.71
CA LEU A 130 -12.07 -1.49 -12.32
C LEU A 130 -10.91 -2.21 -11.64
N ILE A 131 -9.72 -1.94 -12.14
CA ILE A 131 -8.45 -2.32 -11.54
C ILE A 131 -7.85 -1.08 -10.90
N VAL A 132 -7.42 -1.17 -9.64
CA VAL A 132 -6.68 -0.09 -8.97
C VAL A 132 -5.33 -0.64 -8.55
N ASP A 133 -4.25 -0.20 -9.19
CA ASP A 133 -2.89 -0.49 -8.76
C ASP A 133 -2.38 0.61 -7.83
N GLU A 134 -1.58 0.23 -6.84
CA GLU A 134 -1.10 1.11 -5.77
C GLU A 134 -2.21 1.93 -5.08
N ALA A 135 -3.32 1.29 -4.73
CA ALA A 135 -4.49 1.99 -4.19
C ALA A 135 -4.17 2.77 -2.89
N ALA A 136 -3.15 2.37 -2.14
CA ALA A 136 -2.67 3.06 -0.95
C ALA A 136 -2.06 4.45 -1.20
N ALA A 137 -1.63 4.73 -2.42
CA ALA A 137 -1.15 6.05 -2.81
C ALA A 137 -2.27 6.97 -3.31
N ILE A 138 -3.50 6.48 -3.42
CA ILE A 138 -4.67 7.28 -3.83
C ILE A 138 -5.42 7.75 -2.58
N PRO A 139 -5.69 9.07 -2.44
CA PRO A 139 -6.45 9.61 -1.31
C PRO A 139 -7.77 8.87 -1.08
N LEU A 140 -8.05 8.53 0.18
CA LEU A 140 -9.24 7.76 0.55
C LEU A 140 -10.56 8.35 0.02
N PRO A 141 -10.82 9.68 0.06
CA PRO A 141 -12.05 10.25 -0.50
C PRO A 141 -12.22 10.00 -2.00
N LEU A 142 -11.12 10.01 -2.78
CA LEU A 142 -11.16 9.72 -4.21
C LEU A 142 -11.41 8.24 -4.44
N LEU A 143 -10.71 7.38 -3.72
CA LEU A 143 -10.88 5.93 -3.86
C LEU A 143 -12.32 5.50 -3.52
N LYS A 144 -12.95 6.12 -2.52
CA LYS A 144 -14.37 5.90 -2.19
C LYS A 144 -15.31 6.21 -3.35
N LYS A 145 -15.01 7.24 -4.16
CA LYS A 145 -15.80 7.57 -5.37
C LYS A 145 -15.61 6.54 -6.48
N LEU A 146 -14.50 5.81 -6.49
CA LEU A 146 -14.21 4.76 -7.48
C LEU A 146 -14.87 3.42 -7.13
N LEU A 147 -15.43 3.28 -5.92
CA LEU A 147 -16.18 2.09 -5.49
C LEU A 147 -17.62 2.12 -6.04
N PHE A 148 -17.78 2.02 -7.35
CA PHE A 148 -19.08 1.94 -8.04
C PHE A 148 -19.24 0.75 -8.99
N PRO A 149 -18.21 0.20 -9.67
CA PRO A 149 -18.39 -0.95 -10.57
C PRO A 149 -18.81 -2.21 -9.83
N ASN A 150 -19.32 -3.18 -10.59
CA ASN A 150 -19.69 -4.50 -10.08
C ASN A 150 -18.47 -5.31 -9.66
N LEU A 151 -17.36 -5.24 -10.42
CA LEU A 151 -16.13 -5.91 -10.06
C LEU A 151 -14.98 -4.91 -9.89
N ILE A 152 -14.39 -4.90 -8.71
CA ILE A 152 -13.24 -4.07 -8.39
C ILE A 152 -12.12 -4.96 -7.86
N ILE A 153 -10.93 -4.84 -8.45
CA ILE A 153 -9.74 -5.51 -7.96
C ILE A 153 -8.69 -4.45 -7.66
N MET A 154 -8.23 -4.41 -6.42
CA MET A 154 -7.29 -3.42 -5.93
C MET A 154 -6.01 -4.12 -5.53
N ALA A 155 -4.87 -3.48 -5.79
CA ALA A 155 -3.57 -3.92 -5.32
C ALA A 155 -2.98 -2.82 -4.44
N THR A 156 -2.56 -3.19 -3.23
CA THR A 156 -1.89 -2.28 -2.30
C THR A 156 -0.53 -2.82 -1.89
N THR A 157 0.43 -1.90 -1.75
CA THR A 157 1.73 -2.22 -1.16
C THR A 157 1.65 -1.95 0.34
N ILE A 158 1.55 -2.99 1.16
CA ILE A 158 1.41 -2.87 2.62
C ILE A 158 2.74 -2.64 3.36
N SER A 159 3.84 -3.15 2.81
CA SER A 159 5.19 -3.04 3.38
C SER A 159 6.22 -2.72 2.30
N GLY A 160 7.10 -1.78 2.60
CA GLY A 160 8.12 -1.27 1.69
C GLY A 160 8.43 0.21 1.92
N TYR A 161 9.38 0.74 1.16
CA TYR A 161 9.86 2.11 1.31
C TYR A 161 8.86 3.21 0.88
N GLU A 162 7.76 2.85 0.23
CA GLU A 162 6.65 3.75 -0.07
C GLU A 162 5.55 3.51 0.97
N GLY A 163 5.84 3.90 2.23
CA GLY A 163 5.12 3.52 3.46
C GLY A 163 3.71 4.10 3.63
N THR A 164 2.92 4.18 2.55
CA THR A 164 1.50 4.61 2.56
C THR A 164 0.52 3.46 2.81
N GLY A 165 1.00 2.23 2.71
CA GLY A 165 0.19 1.01 2.61
C GLY A 165 -0.75 0.69 3.76
N ARG A 166 -0.21 0.67 4.97
CA ARG A 166 -0.75 -0.19 6.02
C ARG A 166 -1.91 0.44 6.79
N ALA A 167 -1.70 1.64 7.33
CA ALA A 167 -2.76 2.41 7.99
C ALA A 167 -3.92 2.73 7.03
N PHE A 168 -3.60 3.00 5.76
CA PHE A 168 -4.59 3.18 4.72
C PHE A 168 -5.40 1.91 4.45
N SER A 169 -4.73 0.77 4.26
CA SER A 169 -5.41 -0.49 3.98
C SER A 169 -6.39 -0.80 5.10
N LEU A 170 -6.01 -0.64 6.38
CA LEU A 170 -6.90 -0.82 7.52
C LEU A 170 -8.13 0.10 7.48
N LYS A 171 -7.95 1.42 7.33
CA LYS A 171 -9.08 2.37 7.26
C LYS A 171 -10.01 2.10 6.07
N MET A 172 -9.44 1.67 4.95
CA MET A 172 -10.21 1.33 3.76
C MET A 172 -11.00 0.03 3.95
N ILE A 173 -10.37 -1.00 4.52
CA ILE A 173 -11.00 -2.27 4.87
C ILE A 173 -12.16 -2.03 5.83
N ASP A 174 -11.95 -1.24 6.88
CA ASP A 174 -12.99 -0.91 7.86
C ASP A 174 -14.14 -0.17 7.18
N TYR A 175 -13.84 0.80 6.31
CA TYR A 175 -14.87 1.49 5.53
C TYR A 175 -15.68 0.54 4.62
N ILE A 176 -15.00 -0.39 3.96
CA ILE A 176 -15.61 -1.40 3.08
C ILE A 176 -16.49 -2.33 3.92
N LYS A 177 -16.02 -2.84 5.06
CA LYS A 177 -16.78 -3.71 5.96
C LYS A 177 -18.01 -3.00 6.57
N HIS A 178 -17.87 -1.74 6.99
CA HIS A 178 -19.03 -0.99 7.46
C HIS A 178 -20.08 -0.77 6.37
N LYS A 179 -19.66 -0.62 5.11
CA LYS A 179 -20.57 -0.50 3.97
C LYS A 179 -21.20 -1.83 3.55
N THR A 180 -20.56 -2.98 3.76
CA THR A 180 -21.20 -4.28 3.49
C THR A 180 -22.39 -4.52 4.40
N ASP A 181 -22.37 -3.95 5.60
CA ASP A 181 -23.41 -4.12 6.62
C ASP A 181 -24.63 -3.21 6.39
N SER A 182 -24.61 -2.34 5.37
CA SER A 182 -25.70 -1.39 5.07
C SER A 182 -25.97 -1.22 3.57
N ASP A 183 -27.26 -1.22 3.18
CA ASP A 183 -27.86 -0.84 1.88
C ASP A 183 -27.39 -1.53 0.57
N ASN A 184 -26.22 -2.15 0.50
CA ASN A 184 -25.79 -2.93 -0.68
C ASN A 184 -24.78 -4.02 -0.29
N PRO A 185 -25.19 -5.30 -0.19
CA PRO A 185 -24.25 -6.37 0.11
C PRO A 185 -23.30 -6.56 -1.07
N PHE A 186 -22.00 -6.37 -0.82
CA PHE A 186 -20.94 -6.74 -1.76
C PHE A 186 -19.98 -7.72 -1.10
N ILE A 187 -19.45 -8.64 -1.90
CA ILE A 187 -18.50 -9.64 -1.43
C ILE A 187 -17.13 -8.96 -1.37
N TYR A 188 -16.59 -8.82 -0.16
CA TYR A 188 -15.24 -8.33 0.05
C TYR A 188 -14.29 -9.47 0.42
N LYS A 189 -13.18 -9.60 -0.30
CA LYS A 189 -12.16 -10.62 -0.02
C LYS A 189 -10.74 -10.07 -0.12
N GLU A 190 -9.92 -10.43 0.86
CA GLU A 190 -8.50 -10.09 0.93
C GLU A 190 -7.66 -11.25 0.43
N LEU A 191 -6.66 -10.93 -0.40
CA LEU A 191 -5.69 -11.86 -0.93
C LEU A 191 -4.29 -11.37 -0.59
N TYR A 192 -3.42 -12.28 -0.15
CA TYR A 192 -2.08 -11.93 0.29
C TYR A 192 -1.03 -12.58 -0.61
N MET A 193 0.04 -11.85 -0.93
CA MET A 193 1.24 -12.44 -1.56
C MET A 193 2.46 -12.17 -0.70
N THR A 194 3.15 -13.24 -0.29
CA THR A 194 4.31 -13.14 0.60
C THR A 194 5.62 -13.38 -0.15
N ASN A 195 5.62 -14.38 -1.03
CA ASN A 195 6.79 -14.83 -1.77
C ASN A 195 7.30 -13.80 -2.79
N SER A 196 8.59 -13.49 -2.73
CA SER A 196 9.25 -12.58 -3.69
C SER A 196 9.43 -13.26 -5.04
N ILE A 197 9.31 -12.50 -6.13
CA ILE A 197 9.64 -12.99 -7.48
C ILE A 197 11.06 -12.62 -7.92
N ARG A 198 11.79 -11.84 -7.10
CA ARG A 198 13.14 -11.31 -7.42
C ARG A 198 14.27 -12.04 -6.69
N TYR A 199 14.00 -12.55 -5.51
CA TYR A 199 14.95 -13.21 -4.63
C TYR A 199 14.28 -14.37 -3.90
N GLY A 200 15.09 -15.21 -3.26
CA GLY A 200 14.61 -16.37 -2.52
C GLY A 200 13.75 -16.00 -1.32
N ASN A 201 12.96 -16.95 -0.85
CA ASN A 201 12.20 -16.79 0.39
C ASN A 201 13.17 -16.67 1.58
N ASN A 202 12.79 -15.86 2.57
CA ASN A 202 13.59 -15.60 3.77
C ASN A 202 15.01 -15.07 3.49
N ASP A 203 15.15 -14.20 2.49
CA ASP A 203 16.43 -13.55 2.17
C ASP A 203 16.95 -12.77 3.40
N PRO A 204 18.16 -13.10 3.91
CA PRO A 204 18.71 -12.47 5.10
C PRO A 204 19.00 -10.98 4.89
N VAL A 205 19.33 -10.56 3.66
CA VAL A 205 19.59 -9.16 3.31
C VAL A 205 18.29 -8.37 3.32
N GLU A 206 17.20 -8.94 2.78
CA GLU A 206 15.87 -8.33 2.89
C GLU A 206 15.45 -8.18 4.36
N LYS A 207 15.65 -9.22 5.16
CA LYS A 207 15.29 -9.20 6.58
C LYS A 207 16.09 -8.14 7.33
N TRP A 208 17.39 -8.07 7.09
CA TRP A 208 18.27 -7.05 7.65
C TRP A 208 17.83 -5.64 7.24
N LEU A 209 17.56 -5.40 5.96
CA LEU A 209 17.11 -4.10 5.44
C LEU A 209 15.77 -3.68 6.05
N ASN A 210 14.80 -4.59 6.12
CA ASN A 210 13.49 -4.32 6.71
C ASN A 210 13.58 -4.01 8.21
N ASN A 211 14.53 -4.63 8.92
CA ASN A 211 14.77 -4.39 10.34
C ASN A 211 15.40 -3.02 10.57
N ILE A 212 16.44 -2.66 9.80
CA ILE A 212 17.11 -1.36 9.94
C ILE A 212 16.21 -0.19 9.56
N LEU A 213 15.49 -0.33 8.44
CA LEU A 213 14.60 0.72 7.95
C LEU A 213 13.20 0.67 8.57
N LEU A 214 12.98 -0.20 9.56
CA LEU A 214 11.72 -0.30 10.32
C LEU A 214 10.47 -0.44 9.42
N LEU A 215 10.59 -1.14 8.29
CA LEU A 215 9.54 -1.20 7.26
C LEU A 215 8.38 -2.13 7.63
N ASN A 216 8.62 -3.05 8.56
CA ASN A 216 7.66 -4.09 8.98
C ASN A 216 7.21 -3.91 10.43
N VAL A 217 7.23 -2.69 10.95
CA VAL A 217 6.83 -2.45 12.34
C VAL A 217 5.31 -2.31 12.44
N GLU A 218 4.75 -2.89 13.50
CA GLU A 218 3.32 -2.84 13.81
C GLU A 218 3.11 -2.12 15.13
N SER A 219 2.17 -1.18 15.16
CA SER A 219 1.74 -0.58 16.40
C SER A 219 0.94 -1.60 17.20
N GLN A 220 1.34 -1.82 18.45
CA GLN A 220 0.62 -2.74 19.32
C GLN A 220 -0.73 -2.12 19.69
N LYS A 221 -1.83 -2.88 19.49
CA LYS A 221 -3.16 -2.42 19.89
C LYS A 221 -3.21 -2.29 21.41
N ILE A 222 -3.55 -1.09 21.88
CA ILE A 222 -3.76 -0.81 23.30
C ILE A 222 -5.17 -1.25 23.66
N SER A 223 -5.30 -2.25 24.54
CA SER A 223 -6.60 -2.74 25.02
C SER A 223 -7.17 -1.89 26.16
N LYS A 224 -6.31 -1.22 26.93
CA LYS A 224 -6.67 -0.31 28.03
C LYS A 224 -5.69 0.86 28.05
N CYS A 225 -6.21 2.08 27.89
CA CYS A 225 -5.41 3.29 27.99
C CYS A 225 -5.50 3.83 29.43
N PRO A 226 -4.37 4.16 30.10
CA PRO A 226 -4.40 4.81 31.40
C PRO A 226 -5.00 6.23 31.31
N ILE A 227 -5.39 6.79 32.46
CA ILE A 227 -5.94 8.14 32.53
C ILE A 227 -4.85 9.13 32.08
N PRO A 228 -5.14 10.13 31.23
CA PRO A 228 -4.12 11.05 30.71
C PRO A 228 -3.29 11.75 31.80
N SER A 229 -3.88 12.06 32.95
CA SER A 229 -3.20 12.67 34.10
C SER A 229 -2.15 11.77 34.77
N SER A 230 -2.18 10.47 34.50
CA SER A 230 -1.18 9.50 35.01
C SER A 230 -0.05 9.23 34.02
N CYS A 231 -0.04 9.91 32.88
CA CYS A 231 0.97 9.75 31.83
C CYS A 231 1.91 10.95 31.83
N ASN A 232 3.21 10.68 31.79
CA ASN A 232 4.24 11.72 31.75
C ASN A 232 4.91 11.75 30.38
N LEU A 233 5.26 12.96 29.95
CA LEU A 233 6.01 13.20 28.73
C LEU A 233 7.50 13.17 29.04
N PHE A 234 8.26 12.38 28.28
CA PHE A 234 9.70 12.24 28.44
C PHE A 234 10.42 12.71 27.19
N TYR A 235 11.55 13.40 27.39
CA TYR A 235 12.52 13.64 26.34
C TYR A 235 13.28 12.35 26.03
N VAL A 236 13.49 12.06 24.74
CA VAL A 236 14.23 10.88 24.29
C VAL A 236 15.59 11.32 23.75
N ASP A 237 16.65 10.86 24.39
CA ASP A 237 18.02 11.04 23.89
C ASP A 237 18.20 10.22 22.59
N ARG A 238 18.49 10.92 21.50
CA ARG A 238 18.62 10.33 20.16
C ARG A 238 19.87 9.47 20.02
N ASP A 239 20.99 9.86 20.63
CA ASP A 239 22.23 9.10 20.56
C ASP A 239 22.02 7.73 21.24
N LEU A 240 21.27 7.72 22.35
CA LEU A 240 20.88 6.49 23.02
C LEU A 240 19.83 5.70 22.23
N LEU A 241 18.84 6.38 21.64
CA LEU A 241 17.80 5.74 20.84
C LEU A 241 18.38 4.98 19.63
N PHE A 242 19.36 5.57 18.94
CA PHE A 242 20.01 5.00 17.75
C PHE A 242 21.30 4.21 18.07
N SER A 243 21.56 3.90 19.35
CA SER A 243 22.74 3.12 19.78
C SER A 243 22.78 1.66 19.31
N GLY A 244 21.66 1.11 18.86
CA GLY A 244 21.54 -0.29 18.43
C GLY A 244 21.43 -1.31 19.58
N HIS A 245 21.26 -0.87 20.82
CA HIS A 245 20.98 -1.77 21.95
C HIS A 245 19.60 -2.42 21.83
N SER A 246 19.44 -3.64 22.36
CA SER A 246 18.20 -4.41 22.23
C SER A 246 16.96 -3.71 22.79
N HIS A 247 17.09 -3.00 23.91
CA HIS A 247 15.99 -2.26 24.53
C HIS A 247 15.66 -0.97 23.80
N THR A 248 16.66 -0.26 23.27
CA THR A 248 16.46 0.99 22.51
C THR A 248 15.86 0.69 21.15
N GLU A 249 16.21 -0.44 20.53
CA GLU A 249 15.56 -0.97 19.32
C GLU A 249 14.06 -1.25 19.51
N ILE A 250 13.65 -1.75 20.68
CA ILE A 250 12.22 -1.95 20.98
C ILE A 250 11.52 -0.59 21.07
N LEU A 251 12.10 0.36 21.80
CA LEU A 251 11.56 1.72 21.93
C LEU A 251 11.48 2.44 20.57
N LEU A 252 12.53 2.33 19.76
CA LEU A 252 12.62 2.87 18.41
C LEU A 252 11.49 2.31 17.54
N LYS A 253 11.30 0.98 17.55
CA LYS A 253 10.19 0.32 16.85
C LYS A 253 8.85 0.87 17.32
N ASP A 254 8.61 0.96 18.62
CA ASP A 254 7.33 1.46 19.14
C ASP A 254 7.06 2.90 18.68
N ILE A 255 8.04 3.80 18.79
CA ILE A 255 7.94 5.20 18.32
C ILE A 255 7.63 5.25 16.82
N PHE A 256 8.42 4.58 15.99
CA PHE A 256 8.23 4.60 14.54
C PHE A 256 6.93 3.92 14.10
N SER A 257 6.48 2.89 14.82
CA SER A 257 5.19 2.26 14.57
C SER A 257 4.03 3.25 14.72
N LEU A 258 4.12 4.16 15.70
CA LEU A 258 3.12 5.19 15.95
C LEU A 258 3.17 6.27 14.87
N PHE A 259 4.36 6.70 14.43
CA PHE A 259 4.51 7.62 13.31
C PHE A 259 3.94 7.03 12.01
N ILE A 260 4.22 5.76 11.73
CA ILE A 260 3.68 5.08 10.55
C ILE A 260 2.16 4.96 10.62
N ALA A 261 1.61 4.70 11.80
CA ALA A 261 0.18 4.57 12.00
C ALA A 261 -0.56 5.92 11.91
N SER A 262 0.06 7.03 12.34
CA SER A 262 -0.54 8.36 12.34
C SER A 262 -0.48 9.04 10.98
N HIS A 263 0.62 8.88 10.24
CA HIS A 263 0.83 9.55 8.97
C HIS A 263 0.40 8.71 7.76
N TYR A 264 -0.28 9.37 6.83
CA TYR A 264 -0.77 8.76 5.59
C TYR A 264 0.35 8.36 4.62
N LYS A 265 1.52 9.00 4.71
CA LYS A 265 2.68 8.74 3.86
C LYS A 265 3.95 8.85 4.67
N ASN A 266 4.75 7.79 4.66
CA ASN A 266 6.04 7.72 5.34
C ASN A 266 7.12 7.36 4.33
N SER A 267 8.32 7.88 4.54
CA SER A 267 9.53 7.57 3.78
C SER A 267 10.60 7.03 4.73
N PRO A 268 11.41 6.03 4.34
CA PRO A 268 12.55 5.59 5.14
C PRO A 268 13.56 6.71 5.41
N ASN A 269 13.59 7.74 4.56
CA ASN A 269 14.42 8.91 4.77
C ASN A 269 14.03 9.69 6.04
N ASP A 270 12.80 9.51 6.54
CA ASP A 270 12.34 10.17 7.77
C ASP A 270 13.14 9.67 8.98
N ILE A 271 13.54 8.39 8.99
CA ILE A 271 14.45 7.82 10.02
C ILE A 271 15.81 8.51 9.95
N GLN A 272 16.32 8.70 8.74
CA GLN A 272 17.61 9.36 8.54
C GLN A 272 17.59 10.81 9.02
N ILE A 273 16.53 11.57 8.71
CA ILE A 273 16.38 12.96 9.18
C ILE A 273 16.38 13.01 10.71
N LEU A 274 15.67 12.07 11.35
CA LEU A 274 15.59 11.95 12.82
C LEU A 274 16.96 11.61 13.46
N ALA A 275 17.78 10.80 12.79
CA ALA A 275 19.10 10.42 13.27
C ALA A 275 20.14 11.53 13.04
N ASP A 276 20.17 12.15 11.85
CA ASP A 276 21.25 13.03 11.43
C ASP A 276 21.07 14.50 11.87
N SER A 277 19.82 15.00 11.90
CA SER A 277 19.59 16.46 11.99
C SER A 277 19.53 16.95 13.44
N PRO A 278 20.44 17.82 13.90
CA PRO A 278 20.54 18.21 15.30
C PRO A 278 19.36 19.04 15.80
N SER A 279 18.56 19.64 14.92
CA SER A 279 17.40 20.44 15.28
C SER A 279 16.15 19.61 15.58
N HIS A 280 16.16 18.31 15.28
CA HIS A 280 15.01 17.43 15.45
C HIS A 280 15.07 16.74 16.81
N GLU A 281 14.00 16.82 17.58
CA GLU A 281 13.90 16.19 18.90
C GLU A 281 12.65 15.33 19.02
N ILE A 282 12.71 14.29 19.84
CA ILE A 282 11.63 13.35 20.06
C ILE A 282 11.20 13.40 21.52
N PHE A 283 9.88 13.47 21.72
CA PHE A 283 9.25 13.33 23.02
C PHE A 283 8.27 12.17 23.00
N THR A 284 8.24 11.36 24.06
CA THR A 284 7.34 10.22 24.17
C THR A 284 6.48 10.31 25.41
N LEU A 285 5.18 10.12 25.25
CA LEU A 285 4.25 9.94 26.36
C LEU A 285 4.27 8.46 26.76
N LEU A 286 4.70 8.17 27.98
CA LEU A 286 4.82 6.81 28.47
C LEU A 286 3.70 6.48 29.47
N THR A 287 3.31 5.21 29.51
CA THR A 287 2.49 4.68 30.62
C THR A 287 3.19 4.85 31.96
N SER A 288 2.44 5.10 33.03
CA SER A 288 2.99 5.12 34.40
C SER A 288 3.87 3.91 34.67
N ILE A 289 5.05 4.15 35.23
CA ILE A 289 6.01 3.12 35.61
C ILE A 289 5.49 2.49 36.90
N ASN A 290 4.91 1.29 36.81
CA ASN A 290 4.61 0.52 38.00
C ASN A 290 5.93 -0.07 38.50
N GLU A 291 6.46 0.43 39.63
CA GLU A 291 7.72 0.00 40.25
C GLU A 291 7.83 -1.52 40.47
N ASN A 292 6.69 -2.23 40.54
CA ASN A 292 6.62 -3.67 40.79
C ASN A 292 6.70 -4.56 39.53
N ASN A 293 6.63 -4.00 38.32
CA ASN A 293 6.68 -4.78 37.08
C ASN A 293 7.90 -4.37 36.24
N GLN A 294 8.78 -5.32 35.94
CA GLN A 294 9.89 -5.22 34.97
C GLN A 294 9.41 -5.06 33.51
N VAL A 295 8.28 -4.41 33.30
CA VAL A 295 7.69 -4.22 31.97
C VAL A 295 8.18 -2.87 31.46
N ILE A 296 8.88 -2.90 30.32
CA ILE A 296 9.31 -1.72 29.60
C ILE A 296 8.09 -0.80 29.42
N PRO A 297 8.15 0.47 29.85
CA PRO A 297 7.02 1.39 29.73
C PRO A 297 6.64 1.54 28.26
N ARG A 298 5.35 1.44 27.97
CA ARG A 298 4.85 1.51 26.59
C ARG A 298 4.72 2.95 26.14
N VAL A 299 5.11 3.20 24.89
CA VAL A 299 4.88 4.49 24.23
C VAL A 299 3.43 4.59 23.80
N LEU A 300 2.72 5.58 24.36
CA LEU A 300 1.32 5.88 24.02
C LEU A 300 1.22 6.90 22.89
N CYS A 301 2.13 7.87 22.88
CA CYS A 301 2.22 8.93 21.89
C CYS A 301 3.69 9.28 21.68
N ALA A 302 4.06 9.57 20.44
CA ALA A 302 5.36 10.11 20.10
C ALA A 302 5.17 11.44 19.38
N ILE A 303 5.95 12.44 19.77
CA ILE A 303 5.95 13.79 19.21
C ILE A 303 7.33 14.05 18.64
N HIS A 304 7.37 14.45 17.38
CA HIS A 304 8.58 14.85 16.68
C HIS A 304 8.51 16.36 16.43
N ILE A 305 9.53 17.08 16.91
CA ILE A 305 9.61 18.54 16.84
C ILE A 305 10.91 18.92 16.12
N SER A 306 10.86 19.94 15.27
CA SER A 306 12.04 20.58 14.70
C SER A 306 12.16 22.01 15.23
N PHE A 307 13.32 22.36 15.77
CA PHE A 307 13.63 23.73 16.17
C PHE A 307 14.10 24.52 14.94
N GLU A 308 13.30 25.48 14.50
CA GLU A 308 13.61 26.34 13.36
C GLU A 308 13.88 27.80 13.77
N GLY A 309 14.78 28.47 13.05
CA GLY A 309 15.13 29.87 13.29
C GLY A 309 16.35 30.07 14.20
N LYS A 310 16.47 31.25 14.85
CA LYS A 310 17.59 31.60 15.75
C LYS A 310 17.40 31.03 17.17
N CYS A 311 16.84 29.84 17.29
CA CYS A 311 16.80 29.12 18.55
C CYS A 311 18.24 28.65 18.84
N LYS A 312 18.91 29.28 19.82
CA LYS A 312 20.24 28.81 20.25
C LYS A 312 20.10 27.37 20.76
N ASN A 313 21.00 26.48 20.34
CA ASN A 313 21.12 25.07 20.76
C ASN A 313 21.21 24.84 22.29
N SER A 314 21.15 25.89 23.11
CA SER A 314 21.24 25.84 24.57
C SER A 314 19.92 25.54 25.28
N LEU A 315 18.77 25.54 24.58
CA LEU A 315 17.45 25.28 25.19
C LEU A 315 17.17 23.78 25.43
N SER A 316 17.88 22.86 24.76
CA SER A 316 17.55 21.43 24.77
C SER A 316 18.22 20.59 25.87
N LYS A 317 19.22 21.13 26.60
CA LYS A 317 20.04 20.32 27.53
C LYS A 317 19.86 20.60 29.02
N LYS A 318 18.98 21.53 29.43
CA LYS A 318 19.01 22.01 30.83
C LYS A 318 17.72 21.99 31.64
N GLU A 319 16.52 21.90 31.08
CA GLU A 319 15.31 22.02 31.93
C GLU A 319 14.13 21.20 31.37
N ILE A 320 14.23 19.87 31.45
CA ILE A 320 13.09 18.94 31.65
C ILE A 320 13.59 17.83 32.57
#